data_AF-A0A2W5N099-F1
#
_entry.id   AF-A0A2W5N099-F1
#
_cell.length_a   1.000
_cell.length_b   1.000
_cell.length_c   1.000
_cell.angle_alpha   90.00
_cell.angle_beta   90.00
_cell.angle_gamma   90.00
#
_symmetry.space_group_name_H-M   'P 1'
#
loop_
_entity.id
_entity.type
_entity.pdbx_description
1 polymer ?
#
loop_
_entity_poly.entity_id
_entity_poly.type
_entity_poly.pdbx_seq_one_letter_code
_entity_poly.pdbx_strand_id
1 'polypeptide(L)'
;MSGKVKEDLRVLLITAKVYQMCADIFAVFGIALFAYIYFKHFSQNPFQALRDPFIIVTILFPFIPAAVMAYIASKKRRKIRLLLEEGKK
;
A
#
# COMPACT_ATOMS: atom_id res chain seq x y z
N MET A 1 -15.55 -18.87 22.30
CA MET A 1 -14.78 -18.83 21.04
C MET A 1 -13.72 -19.94 21.07
N SER A 2 -13.86 -20.93 20.18
CA SER A 2 -12.95 -22.10 20.10
C SER A 2 -11.49 -21.65 19.90
N GLY A 3 -10.52 -22.37 20.49
CA GLY A 3 -9.09 -22.04 20.41
C GLY A 3 -8.59 -21.84 18.97
N LYS A 4 -9.12 -22.64 18.04
CA LYS A 4 -8.82 -22.57 16.60
C LYS A 4 -9.19 -21.22 15.97
N VAL A 5 -10.34 -20.66 16.34
CA VAL A 5 -10.82 -19.36 15.82
C VAL A 5 -9.93 -18.21 16.27
N LYS A 6 -9.39 -18.27 17.49
CA LYS A 6 -8.45 -17.25 18.00
C LYS A 6 -7.13 -17.25 17.21
N GLU A 7 -6.66 -18.43 16.84
CA GLU A 7 -5.42 -18.62 16.10
C GLU A 7 -5.56 -18.12 14.65
N ASP A 8 -6.64 -18.51 13.97
CA ASP A 8 -6.97 -18.03 12.62
C ASP A 8 -7.08 -16.49 12.57
N LEU A 9 -7.66 -15.90 13.61
CA LEU A 9 -7.79 -14.45 13.73
C LEU A 9 -6.42 -13.75 13.88
N ARG A 10 -5.51 -14.34 14.69
CA ARG A 10 -4.14 -13.84 14.86
C ARG A 10 -3.38 -13.89 13.54
N VAL A 11 -3.44 -15.01 12.83
CA VAL A 11 -2.79 -15.15 11.52
C VAL A 11 -3.32 -14.10 10.54
N LEU A 12 -4.64 -13.93 10.47
CA LEU A 12 -5.26 -12.96 9.57
C LEU A 12 -4.85 -11.51 9.91
N LEU A 13 -4.73 -11.16 11.19
CA LEU A 13 -4.24 -9.87 11.67
C LEU A 13 -2.78 -9.63 11.29
N ILE A 14 -1.92 -10.62 11.51
CA ILE A 14 -0.49 -10.55 11.16
C ILE A 14 -0.35 -10.36 9.65
N THR A 15 -1.04 -11.18 8.86
CA THR A 15 -1.04 -11.06 7.40
C THR A 15 -1.48 -9.66 6.95
N ALA A 16 -2.56 -9.11 7.51
CA ALA A 16 -3.01 -7.76 7.18
C ALA A 16 -2.01 -6.67 7.58
N LYS A 17 -1.25 -6.87 8.66
CA LYS A 17 -0.18 -5.97 9.08
C LYS A 17 1.01 -6.02 8.10
N VAL A 18 1.42 -7.22 7.67
CA VAL A 18 2.50 -7.41 6.68
C VAL A 18 2.14 -6.76 5.35
N TYR A 19 0.94 -6.98 4.82
CA TYR A 19 0.50 -6.31 3.59
C TYR A 19 0.50 -4.79 3.71
N GLN A 20 0.08 -4.26 4.86
CA GLN A 20 0.15 -2.81 5.11
C GLN A 20 1.60 -2.32 5.11
N MET A 21 2.50 -3.01 5.81
CA MET A 21 3.93 -2.62 5.85
C MET A 21 4.55 -2.64 4.46
N CYS A 22 4.25 -3.66 3.64
CA CYS A 22 4.70 -3.69 2.26
C CYS A 22 4.14 -2.51 1.46
N ALA A 23 2.85 -2.19 1.62
CA ALA A 23 2.25 -1.01 0.98
C ALA A 23 2.97 0.28 1.38
N ASP A 24 3.28 0.43 2.67
CA ASP A 24 3.97 1.59 3.21
C ASP A 24 5.40 1.70 2.62
N ILE A 25 6.14 0.59 2.49
CA ILE A 25 7.47 0.56 1.85
C ILE A 25 7.40 1.05 0.40
N PHE A 26 6.44 0.55 -0.39
CA PHE A 26 6.27 0.99 -1.77
C PHE A 26 5.85 2.46 -1.88
N ALA A 27 5.00 2.93 -0.96
CA ALA A 27 4.59 4.33 -0.92
C ALA A 27 5.79 5.25 -0.59
N VAL A 28 6.59 4.91 0.42
CA VAL A 28 7.81 5.64 0.78
C VAL A 28 8.80 5.66 -0.38
N PHE A 29 9.02 4.50 -1.02
CA PHE A 29 9.87 4.40 -2.19
C PHE A 29 9.37 5.27 -3.35
N GLY A 30 8.06 5.27 -3.62
CA GLY A 30 7.44 6.11 -4.64
C GLY A 30 7.62 7.60 -4.38
N ILE A 31 7.47 8.03 -3.12
CA ILE A 31 7.72 9.43 -2.72
C ILE A 31 9.20 9.79 -2.91
N ALA A 32 10.12 8.92 -2.50
CA ALA A 32 11.56 9.14 -2.67
C ALA A 32 11.96 9.21 -4.15
N LEU A 33 11.41 8.31 -4.98
CA LEU A 33 11.63 8.30 -6.43
C LEU A 33 11.07 9.57 -7.09
N PHE A 34 9.86 9.98 -6.71
CA PHE A 34 9.26 11.23 -7.17
C PHE A 34 10.14 12.43 -6.83
N ALA A 35 10.61 12.53 -5.58
CA ALA A 35 11.49 13.61 -5.15
C ALA A 35 12.79 13.62 -5.97
N TYR A 36 13.43 12.45 -6.19
CA TYR A 36 14.63 12.33 -6.99
C TYR A 36 14.43 12.83 -8.43
N ILE A 37 13.35 12.39 -9.09
CA ILE A 37 13.01 12.81 -10.45
C ILE A 37 12.71 14.30 -10.49
N TYR A 38 11.98 14.83 -9.51
CA TYR A 38 11.64 16.24 -9.43
C TYR A 38 12.90 17.12 -9.37
N PHE A 39 13.83 16.83 -8.45
CA PHE A 39 15.06 17.63 -8.33
C PHE A 39 15.98 17.51 -9.55
N LYS A 40 16.04 16.33 -10.20
CA LYS A 40 16.89 16.12 -11.39
C LYS A 40 16.30 16.68 -12.69
N HIS A 41 14.99 16.57 -12.91
CA HIS A 41 14.37 16.83 -14.23
C HIS A 41 13.41 18.01 -14.21
N PHE A 42 12.67 18.23 -13.12
CA PHE A 42 11.67 19.32 -13.05
C PHE A 42 12.27 20.68 -12.70
N SER A 43 13.40 20.72 -11.97
CA SER A 43 14.04 21.99 -11.57
C SER A 43 14.43 22.88 -12.76
N GLN A 44 14.76 22.29 -13.92
CA GLN A 44 15.18 23.06 -15.10
C GLN A 44 14.05 23.34 -16.09
N ASN A 45 13.14 22.39 -16.36
CA ASN A 45 12.00 22.58 -17.27
C ASN A 45 10.84 21.59 -16.98
N PRO A 46 9.88 21.96 -16.11
CA PRO A 46 8.82 21.05 -15.67
C PRO A 46 7.88 20.62 -16.82
N PHE A 47 7.65 21.48 -17.81
CA PHE A 47 6.83 21.17 -18.98
C PHE A 47 7.43 20.09 -19.88
N GLN A 48 8.77 19.97 -19.93
CA GLN A 48 9.44 18.96 -20.74
C GLN A 48 9.33 17.58 -20.09
N ALA A 49 9.46 17.52 -18.77
CA ALA A 49 9.30 16.28 -18.01
C ALA A 49 7.85 15.74 -18.03
N LEU A 50 6.84 16.62 -18.09
CA LEU A 50 5.44 16.20 -18.27
C LEU A 50 5.10 15.72 -19.68
N ARG A 51 5.89 16.08 -20.69
CA ARG A 51 5.73 15.57 -22.05
C ARG A 51 6.31 14.17 -22.23
N ASP A 52 7.16 13.73 -21.32
CA ASP A 52 7.73 12.40 -21.36
C ASP A 52 6.81 11.39 -20.64
N PRO A 53 6.10 10.52 -21.36
CA PRO A 53 5.23 9.52 -20.74
C PRO A 53 6.00 8.53 -19.88
N PHE A 54 7.30 8.29 -20.16
CA PHE A 54 8.11 7.40 -19.33
C PHE A 54 8.28 7.94 -17.92
N ILE A 55 8.43 9.25 -17.75
CA ILE A 55 8.56 9.87 -16.43
C ILE A 55 7.28 9.68 -15.62
N ILE A 56 6.12 9.91 -16.24
CA ILE A 56 4.81 9.74 -15.60
C ILE A 56 4.60 8.28 -15.16
N VAL A 57 4.85 7.33 -16.06
CA VAL A 57 4.71 5.90 -15.76
C VAL A 57 5.68 5.48 -14.64
N THR A 58 6.93 5.97 -14.68
CA THR A 58 7.95 5.66 -13.66
C THR A 58 7.54 6.18 -12.28
N ILE A 59 6.97 7.39 -12.20
CA ILE A 59 6.46 7.95 -10.93
C ILE A 59 5.30 7.11 -10.41
N LEU A 60 4.36 6.70 -11.27
CA LEU A 60 3.17 5.96 -10.86
C LEU A 60 3.45 4.49 -10.52
N PHE A 61 4.44 3.88 -11.17
CA PHE A 61 4.80 2.47 -11.01
C PHE A 61 4.91 1.98 -9.56
N PRO A 62 5.60 2.66 -8.63
CA PRO A 62 5.67 2.23 -7.23
C PRO A 62 4.36 2.43 -6.44
N PHE A 63 3.48 3.34 -6.84
CA PHE A 63 2.21 3.57 -6.15
C PHE A 63 1.16 2.51 -6.47
N ILE A 64 1.24 1.86 -7.64
CA ILE A 64 0.34 0.77 -8.02
C ILE A 64 0.42 -0.41 -7.03
N PRO A 65 1.59 -1.04 -6.79
CA PRO A 65 1.70 -2.14 -5.82
C PRO A 65 1.40 -1.66 -4.39
N ALA A 66 1.72 -0.41 -4.04
CA ALA A 66 1.34 0.17 -2.75
C ALA A 66 -0.19 0.17 -2.57
N ALA A 67 -0.93 0.69 -3.55
CA ALA A 67 -2.38 0.76 -3.53
C ALA A 67 -3.02 -0.63 -3.48
N VAL A 68 -2.52 -1.57 -4.29
CA VAL A 68 -3.01 -2.96 -4.31
C VAL A 68 -2.82 -3.63 -2.95
N MET A 69 -1.65 -3.50 -2.34
CA MET A 69 -1.39 -4.12 -1.03
C MET A 69 -2.17 -3.45 0.11
N ALA A 70 -2.31 -2.12 0.08
CA ALA A 70 -3.16 -1.40 1.03
C ALA A 70 -4.63 -1.84 0.91
N TYR A 71 -5.13 -2.03 -0.32
CA TYR A 71 -6.48 -2.54 -0.56
C TYR A 71 -6.68 -3.95 -0.01
N ILE A 72 -5.73 -4.87 -0.25
CA ILE A 72 -5.77 -6.23 0.29
C ILE A 72 -5.75 -6.22 1.82
N ALA A 73 -4.88 -5.40 2.43
CA ALA A 73 -4.80 -5.23 3.88
C ALA A 73 -6.13 -4.73 4.44
N SER A 74 -6.73 -3.71 3.82
CA SER A 74 -8.02 -3.13 4.21
C SER A 74 -9.15 -4.15 4.13
N LYS A 75 -9.21 -4.93 3.04
CA LYS A 75 -10.21 -6.01 2.87
C LYS A 75 -10.09 -7.06 3.98
N LYS A 76 -8.86 -7.48 4.34
CA LYS A 76 -8.62 -8.43 5.44
C LYS A 76 -9.03 -7.85 6.80
N ARG A 77 -8.70 -6.59 7.09
CA ARG A 77 -9.13 -5.90 8.32
C ARG A 77 -10.64 -5.79 8.43
N ARG A 78 -11.34 -5.51 7.32
CA ARG A 78 -12.80 -5.49 7.29
C ARG A 78 -13.39 -6.86 7.65
N LYS A 79 -12.83 -7.95 7.12
CA LYS A 79 -13.25 -9.32 7.48
C LYS A 79 -13.03 -9.64 8.96
N ILE A 80 -11.89 -9.24 9.53
CA ILE A 80 -11.60 -9.42 10.97
C ILE A 80 -12.62 -8.67 11.83
N ARG A 81 -12.94 -7.43 11.48
CA ARG A 81 -13.92 -6.62 12.23
C ARG A 81 -15.29 -7.29 12.28
N LEU A 82 -15.79 -7.79 11.14
CA LEU A 82 -17.08 -8.49 11.08
C LEU A 82 -17.09 -9.75 11.97
N LEU A 83 -16.03 -10.57 11.92
CA LEU A 83 -15.91 -11.76 12.77
C LEU A 83 -15.87 -11.42 14.27
N LEU A 84 -15.26 -10.29 14.65
CA LEU A 84 -15.23 -9.81 16.03
C LEU A 84 -16.58 -9.26 16.50
N GLU A 85 -17.35 -8.65 15.60
CA GLU A 85 -18.70 -8.14 15.88
C GLU A 85 -19.73 -9.28 15.99
N GLU A 86 -19.64 -10.28 15.12
CA GLU A 86 -20.47 -11.50 15.19
C GLU A 86 -20.17 -12.34 16.42
N GLY A 87 -18.91 -12.49 16.81
CA GLY A 87 -18.52 -13.24 18.02
C GLY A 87 -18.84 -12.53 19.35
N LYS A 88 -19.31 -11.28 19.30
CA LYS A 88 -19.78 -10.50 20.46
C LYS A 88 -21.30 -10.54 20.66
N LYS A 89 -22.06 -10.94 19.64
CA LYS A 89 -23.51 -11.20 19.74
C LYS A 89 -23.76 -12.61 20.24
#